data_AF-A0A812U3N3-F1
#
_entry.id   AF-A0A812U3N3-F1
#
_cell.length_a   1.000
_cell.length_b   1.000
_cell.length_c   1.000
_cell.angle_alpha   90.00
_cell.angle_beta   90.00
_cell.angle_gamma   90.00
#
_symmetry.space_group_name_H-M   'P 1'
#
loop_
_entity.id
_entity.type
_entity.pdbx_description
1 polymer ?
#
loop_
_entity_poly.entity_id
_entity_poly.type
_entity_poly.pdbx_seq_one_letter_code
_entity_poly.pdbx_strand_id
1 'polypeptide(L)'
;MFAPDFACSTVRLFLVCWFRHQVGQAAKCTTGDDAVMLQIQMNEGETSCIREPASRHLPDDLRGCTHPAPDFLKPGGQTRLVSNPLQPGCWEANSSCAPFTCSAAAACDASMAHNLKLWEPVQPGKLKALVFQYGKVASSALVTGFKLELRIAAAHAHQGEEARQWLRGQPTAIPVEQQGFALSKEWSLMPGDTCFIITAARSHINRDPSEYFETVLSTKHPYGYHPRGRRREHDTPPAAGEERWTRETVQQLGESNVSALLEDFHAQHPIVLEYYAKWFSKVFKPATGADILTGHFDLEKRHQRISTSRCTVLALRYEDSRHWEKILNEYFPGFRLPNANRGTQKWYEIPYQNFLKKLSYTQDELDKICQTETETHFYKSDPSSPCAQRA
;
A
#
# COMPACT_ATOMS: atom_id res chain seq x y z
N MET A 1 -6.12 -33.00 -62.27
CA MET A 1 -5.47 -31.93 -63.05
C MET A 1 -5.08 -30.82 -62.09
N PHE A 2 -3.79 -30.56 -62.02
CA PHE A 2 -3.00 -29.50 -61.36
C PHE A 2 -3.59 -28.62 -60.24
N ALA A 3 -2.79 -28.55 -59.16
CA ALA A 3 -2.73 -27.49 -58.16
C ALA A 3 -2.32 -26.13 -58.79
N PRO A 4 -2.27 -24.98 -58.06
CA PRO A 4 -1.28 -24.78 -56.98
C PRO A 4 -1.75 -24.01 -55.72
N ASP A 5 -1.03 -24.31 -54.64
CA ASP A 5 -0.38 -23.45 -53.65
C ASP A 5 -1.16 -22.39 -52.84
N PHE A 6 -1.31 -22.66 -51.53
CA PHE A 6 -1.15 -21.64 -50.49
C PHE A 6 -0.21 -22.16 -49.39
N ALA A 7 0.88 -21.42 -49.21
CA ALA A 7 1.97 -21.71 -48.30
C ALA A 7 1.55 -21.54 -46.82
N CYS A 8 1.97 -22.50 -46.00
CA CYS A 8 2.06 -22.39 -44.55
C CYS A 8 3.06 -21.29 -44.18
N SER A 9 2.63 -20.27 -43.45
CA SER A 9 3.54 -19.35 -42.75
C SER A 9 3.64 -19.78 -41.29
N THR A 10 4.86 -20.12 -40.92
CA THR A 10 5.32 -20.49 -39.58
C THR A 10 5.13 -19.33 -38.61
N VAL A 11 4.34 -19.53 -37.54
CA VAL A 11 4.33 -18.62 -36.39
C VAL A 11 5.61 -18.89 -35.59
N ARG A 12 6.61 -18.01 -35.73
CA ARG A 12 7.76 -17.96 -34.82
C ARG A 12 7.33 -17.24 -33.54
N LEU A 13 7.28 -17.99 -32.44
CA LEU A 13 7.26 -17.45 -31.08
C LEU A 13 8.58 -16.69 -30.86
N PHE A 14 8.51 -15.37 -30.71
CA PHE A 14 9.62 -14.61 -30.13
C PHE A 14 9.41 -14.52 -28.62
N LEU A 15 10.13 -15.35 -27.87
CA LEU A 15 10.47 -15.03 -26.49
C LEU A 15 11.58 -13.98 -26.54
N VAL A 16 11.28 -12.75 -26.15
CA VAL A 16 12.30 -11.74 -25.87
C VAL A 16 12.39 -11.60 -24.35
N CYS A 17 13.48 -12.12 -23.79
CA CYS A 17 13.95 -11.73 -22.47
C CYS A 17 14.42 -10.27 -22.53
N TRP A 18 13.80 -9.38 -21.77
CA TRP A 18 14.32 -8.03 -21.56
C TRP A 18 15.00 -7.96 -20.20
N PHE A 19 16.33 -7.85 -20.23
CA PHE A 19 17.16 -7.40 -19.11
C PHE A 19 17.88 -6.11 -19.56
N ARG A 20 17.96 -5.14 -18.64
CA ARG A 20 18.68 -3.85 -18.70
C ARG A 20 18.08 -2.70 -19.54
N HIS A 21 17.60 -1.69 -18.80
CA HIS A 21 17.83 -0.30 -19.15
C HIS A 21 18.09 0.52 -17.87
N GLN A 22 19.37 0.72 -17.54
CA GLN A 22 19.82 1.87 -16.76
C GLN A 22 21.19 2.29 -17.26
N VAL A 23 21.39 3.60 -17.24
CA VAL A 23 22.57 4.38 -17.65
C VAL A 23 22.72 4.57 -19.15
N GLY A 24 22.21 5.70 -19.62
CA GLY A 24 22.57 6.26 -20.92
C GLY A 24 24.01 6.76 -20.86
N GLN A 25 24.89 6.11 -21.60
CA GLN A 25 26.09 6.66 -22.24
C GLN A 25 26.58 5.62 -23.26
N ALA A 26 26.92 6.09 -24.46
CA ALA A 26 27.30 5.22 -25.58
C ALA A 26 28.68 4.59 -25.33
N ALA A 27 28.73 3.28 -25.11
CA ALA A 27 29.97 2.51 -25.15
C ALA A 27 30.07 1.75 -26.49
N LYS A 28 31.16 1.97 -27.22
CA LYS A 28 31.54 1.11 -28.36
C LYS A 28 32.25 -0.13 -27.80
N CYS A 29 31.72 -1.31 -28.07
CA CYS A 29 32.41 -2.57 -27.81
C CYS A 29 33.07 -3.05 -29.10
N THR A 30 34.37 -3.36 -29.05
CA THR A 30 35.05 -4.18 -30.07
C THR A 30 35.37 -5.54 -29.45
N THR A 31 35.14 -6.61 -30.20
CA THR A 31 35.41 -7.99 -29.78
C THR A 31 36.87 -8.34 -29.99
N GLY A 32 37.52 -8.86 -28.94
CA GLY A 32 38.81 -9.53 -28.98
C GLY A 32 38.90 -10.47 -27.77
N ASP A 33 39.41 -11.67 -28.00
CA ASP A 33 39.45 -12.77 -27.04
C ASP A 33 40.34 -12.47 -25.83
N ASP A 34 39.90 -12.98 -24.68
CA ASP A 34 40.51 -12.99 -23.36
C ASP A 34 40.50 -11.69 -22.53
N ALA A 35 39.68 -11.75 -21.47
CA ALA A 35 39.54 -10.85 -20.31
C ALA A 35 38.85 -9.48 -20.53
N VAL A 36 37.67 -9.33 -19.91
CA VAL A 36 37.00 -8.04 -19.72
C VAL A 36 37.63 -7.31 -18.54
N MET A 37 38.42 -6.28 -18.81
CA MET A 37 38.85 -5.30 -17.82
C MET A 37 37.88 -4.12 -17.83
N LEU A 38 37.08 -3.96 -16.78
CA LEU A 38 36.22 -2.80 -16.59
C LEU A 38 37.01 -1.72 -15.86
N GLN A 39 37.43 -0.67 -16.58
CA GLN A 39 38.10 0.48 -15.99
C GLN A 39 37.08 1.61 -15.83
N ILE A 40 36.68 1.91 -14.60
CA ILE A 40 35.81 3.06 -14.28
C ILE A 40 36.71 4.16 -13.74
N GLN A 41 36.77 5.28 -14.46
CA GLN A 41 37.46 6.47 -14.01
C GLN A 41 36.48 7.31 -13.17
N MET A 42 36.70 7.39 -11.87
CA MET A 42 35.99 8.33 -11.00
C MET A 42 36.84 9.57 -10.78
N ASN A 43 36.20 10.74 -10.78
CA ASN A 43 36.84 11.98 -10.39
C ASN A 43 37.29 11.89 -8.93
N GLU A 44 38.51 12.37 -8.70
CA GLU A 44 39.23 12.47 -7.43
C GLU A 44 39.85 11.14 -6.94
N GLY A 45 41.18 11.14 -6.89
CA GLY A 45 42.01 9.95 -6.89
C GLY A 45 42.03 9.20 -5.56
N GLU A 46 41.72 7.90 -5.64
CA GLU A 46 42.35 6.81 -4.91
C GLU A 46 41.92 5.49 -5.59
N THR A 47 42.89 4.66 -5.98
CA THR A 47 42.65 3.35 -6.59
C THR A 47 42.81 2.24 -5.55
N SER A 48 41.77 1.43 -5.37
CA SER A 48 41.85 0.17 -4.62
C SER A 48 41.40 -0.98 -5.53
N CYS A 49 42.24 -2.02 -5.64
CA CYS A 49 41.93 -3.24 -6.38
C CYS A 49 41.56 -4.34 -5.38
N ILE A 50 40.30 -4.80 -5.41
CA ILE A 50 39.89 -6.02 -4.71
C ILE A 50 39.81 -7.15 -5.72
N ARG A 51 40.52 -8.24 -5.43
CA ARG A 51 40.62 -9.45 -6.24
C ARG A 51 39.71 -10.51 -5.59
N GLU A 52 38.62 -10.91 -6.24
CA GLU A 52 37.86 -12.09 -5.80
C GLU A 52 38.54 -13.36 -6.33
N PRO A 53 38.79 -14.38 -5.49
CA PRO A 53 39.28 -15.67 -5.96
C PRO A 53 38.14 -16.56 -6.46
N ALA A 54 38.38 -17.15 -7.63
CA ALA A 54 37.58 -18.21 -8.22
C ALA A 54 37.56 -19.48 -7.33
N SER A 55 36.39 -20.13 -7.33
CA SER A 55 36.14 -21.56 -7.06
C SER A 55 36.76 -22.19 -5.80
N ARG A 56 35.92 -22.61 -4.85
CA ARG A 56 36.25 -23.68 -3.90
C ARG A 56 35.22 -24.80 -3.92
N HIS A 57 35.78 -26.01 -3.91
CA HIS A 57 35.17 -27.32 -3.86
C HIS A 57 34.15 -27.50 -2.73
N LEU A 58 33.09 -28.27 -3.03
CA LEU A 58 32.29 -29.04 -2.08
C LEU A 58 33.15 -30.20 -1.52
N PRO A 59 33.03 -30.51 -0.22
CA PRO A 59 33.30 -31.86 0.27
C PRO A 59 32.00 -32.63 0.51
N ASP A 60 32.04 -33.88 0.05
CA ASP A 60 31.21 -34.99 0.49
C ASP A 60 31.29 -35.16 2.02
N ASP A 61 30.15 -35.34 2.69
CA ASP A 61 29.98 -36.45 3.63
C ASP A 61 28.51 -36.62 4.05
N LEU A 62 27.93 -37.72 3.54
CA LEU A 62 26.80 -38.42 4.13
C LEU A 62 27.36 -39.34 5.23
N ARG A 63 26.92 -39.18 6.48
CA ARG A 63 26.85 -40.29 7.45
C ARG A 63 26.11 -39.87 8.73
N GLY A 64 25.10 -40.67 9.10
CA GLY A 64 24.70 -40.80 10.51
C GLY A 64 23.21 -40.73 10.82
N CYS A 65 22.45 -41.77 10.44
CA CYS A 65 21.26 -42.15 11.21
C CYS A 65 21.71 -42.76 12.54
N THR A 66 21.13 -42.34 13.68
CA THR A 66 20.97 -43.18 14.88
C THR A 66 19.99 -42.53 15.86
N HIS A 67 18.89 -43.22 16.15
CA HIS A 67 18.14 -43.07 17.40
C HIS A 67 18.89 -43.77 18.55
N PRO A 68 18.63 -43.41 19.81
CA PRO A 68 17.70 -44.24 20.58
C PRO A 68 16.76 -43.47 21.54
N ALA A 69 15.59 -44.04 21.80
CA ALA A 69 14.81 -43.85 23.03
C ALA A 69 15.36 -44.80 24.14
N PRO A 70 15.05 -44.64 25.45
CA PRO A 70 13.72 -45.00 25.97
C PRO A 70 13.20 -44.26 27.23
N ASP A 71 11.88 -44.35 27.40
CA ASP A 71 11.03 -44.55 28.61
C ASP A 71 11.40 -43.98 30.00
N PHE A 72 10.43 -43.31 30.67
CA PHE A 72 9.56 -43.94 31.68
C PHE A 72 8.59 -42.95 32.40
N LEU A 73 7.42 -43.50 32.77
CA LEU A 73 6.48 -43.18 33.88
C LEU A 73 5.46 -42.00 33.81
N LYS A 74 4.18 -42.42 33.70
CA LYS A 74 2.92 -41.85 34.23
C LYS A 74 2.86 -41.98 35.79
N PRO A 75 1.86 -41.43 36.56
CA PRO A 75 0.45 -41.21 36.19
C PRO A 75 -0.33 -40.03 36.85
N GLY A 76 -1.55 -39.78 36.32
CA GLY A 76 -2.67 -39.26 37.11
C GLY A 76 -3.54 -38.22 36.41
N GLY A 77 -4.76 -38.59 36.00
CA GLY A 77 -5.78 -37.64 35.53
C GLY A 77 -6.93 -38.33 34.79
N GLN A 78 -8.03 -38.56 35.49
CA GLN A 78 -9.26 -39.19 35.00
C GLN A 78 -9.99 -38.29 33.97
N THR A 79 -10.44 -38.87 32.86
CA THR A 79 -11.46 -38.27 31.99
C THR A 79 -12.56 -39.28 31.70
N ARG A 80 -13.81 -38.83 31.83
CA ARG A 80 -15.05 -39.59 31.68
C ARG A 80 -15.28 -40.04 30.23
N LEU A 81 -15.73 -41.29 30.11
CA LEU A 81 -16.26 -41.94 28.92
C LEU A 81 -17.64 -41.38 28.53
N VAL A 82 -17.83 -41.12 27.24
CA VAL A 82 -19.13 -41.24 26.56
C VAL A 82 -18.90 -42.11 25.33
N SER A 83 -19.61 -43.24 25.30
CA SER A 83 -19.55 -44.29 24.29
C SER A 83 -20.40 -43.96 23.06
N ASN A 84 -19.91 -44.30 21.87
CA ASN A 84 -20.78 -44.71 20.76
C ASN A 84 -20.06 -45.77 19.89
N PRO A 85 -20.79 -46.72 19.31
CA PRO A 85 -20.23 -47.99 18.84
C PRO A 85 -19.70 -47.94 17.40
N LEU A 86 -18.65 -48.74 17.18
CA LEU A 86 -18.04 -49.06 15.89
C LEU A 86 -18.84 -50.13 15.13
N GLN A 87 -18.86 -50.02 13.81
CA GLN A 87 -19.08 -51.13 12.88
C GLN A 87 -17.86 -51.29 11.95
N PRO A 88 -17.64 -52.50 11.38
CA PRO A 88 -16.33 -53.02 11.02
C PRO A 88 -15.96 -52.75 9.56
N GLY A 89 -14.67 -52.96 9.27
CA GLY A 89 -13.97 -52.45 8.10
C GLY A 89 -14.05 -53.30 6.82
N CYS A 90 -13.36 -52.79 5.81
CA CYS A 90 -12.84 -53.55 4.67
C CYS A 90 -11.46 -53.00 4.32
N TRP A 91 -10.46 -53.88 4.36
CA TRP A 91 -9.21 -53.76 3.63
C TRP A 91 -9.49 -54.16 2.18
N GLU A 92 -9.10 -53.34 1.23
CA GLU A 92 -8.64 -53.84 -0.08
C GLU A 92 -7.78 -52.78 -0.76
N ALA A 93 -6.56 -53.19 -1.09
CA ALA A 93 -5.62 -52.44 -1.90
C ALA A 93 -6.12 -52.41 -3.34
N ASN A 94 -6.16 -51.24 -3.97
CA ASN A 94 -6.10 -51.19 -5.42
C ASN A 94 -5.33 -49.97 -5.92
N SER A 95 -4.32 -50.31 -6.70
CA SER A 95 -3.49 -49.51 -7.57
C SER A 95 -4.28 -48.70 -8.59
N SER A 96 -4.04 -47.40 -8.65
CA SER A 96 -3.88 -46.64 -9.92
C SER A 96 -3.48 -45.20 -9.63
N CYS A 97 -2.24 -44.85 -9.99
CA CYS A 97 -1.83 -43.46 -10.13
C CYS A 97 -2.45 -42.90 -11.42
N ALA A 98 -3.46 -42.05 -11.28
CA ALA A 98 -3.90 -41.17 -12.36
C ALA A 98 -3.18 -39.80 -12.20
N PRO A 99 -2.69 -39.18 -13.29
CA PRO A 99 -2.01 -37.90 -13.19
C PRO A 99 -3.02 -36.80 -12.89
N PHE A 100 -2.81 -36.07 -11.80
CA PHE A 100 -3.47 -34.79 -11.55
C PHE A 100 -3.06 -33.80 -12.64
N THR A 101 -3.98 -33.48 -13.55
CA THR A 101 -3.86 -32.34 -14.44
C THR A 101 -4.18 -31.07 -13.64
N CYS A 102 -3.17 -30.24 -13.37
CA CYS A 102 -3.37 -28.89 -12.85
C CYS A 102 -4.06 -28.02 -13.91
N SER A 103 -5.38 -27.82 -13.82
CA SER A 103 -6.14 -26.89 -14.66
C SER A 103 -6.35 -25.50 -14.02
N ALA A 104 -5.57 -25.13 -13.01
CA ALA A 104 -5.76 -23.88 -12.25
C ALA A 104 -4.93 -22.68 -12.76
N ALA A 105 -4.10 -22.83 -13.80
CA ALA A 105 -3.28 -21.73 -14.31
C ALA A 105 -4.06 -20.75 -15.23
N ALA A 106 -5.15 -21.18 -15.86
CA ALA A 106 -5.87 -20.37 -16.85
C ALA A 106 -6.85 -19.34 -16.23
N ALA A 107 -7.22 -19.49 -14.96
CA ALA A 107 -8.20 -18.61 -14.30
C ALA A 107 -7.57 -17.34 -13.67
N CYS A 108 -6.27 -17.35 -13.39
CA CYS A 108 -5.60 -16.16 -12.82
C CYS A 108 -5.27 -15.11 -13.89
N ASP A 109 -4.99 -15.53 -15.13
CA ASP A 109 -4.52 -14.64 -16.21
C ASP A 109 -5.67 -13.82 -16.84
N ALA A 110 -6.88 -14.40 -16.89
CA ALA A 110 -8.05 -13.72 -17.44
C ALA A 110 -8.52 -12.52 -16.60
N SER A 111 -8.32 -12.53 -15.27
CA SER A 111 -8.75 -11.41 -14.40
C SER A 111 -7.86 -10.16 -14.54
N MET A 112 -6.57 -10.33 -14.86
CA MET A 112 -5.68 -9.21 -15.14
C MET A 112 -5.90 -8.65 -16.55
N ALA A 113 -6.10 -9.52 -17.55
CA ALA A 113 -6.41 -9.09 -18.92
C ALA A 113 -7.75 -8.33 -19.03
N HIS A 114 -8.75 -8.69 -18.22
CA HIS A 114 -10.03 -7.97 -18.18
C HIS A 114 -9.93 -6.61 -17.50
N ASN A 115 -8.99 -6.44 -16.57
CA ASN A 115 -8.66 -5.14 -16.02
C ASN A 115 -8.00 -4.26 -17.08
N LEU A 116 -7.03 -4.76 -17.86
CA LEU A 116 -6.31 -3.94 -18.86
C LEU A 116 -7.21 -3.28 -19.93
N LYS A 117 -8.32 -3.91 -20.34
CA LYS A 117 -9.30 -3.33 -21.28
C LYS A 117 -10.22 -2.24 -20.70
N LEU A 118 -10.33 -2.13 -19.37
CA LEU A 118 -11.04 -1.01 -18.72
C LEU A 118 -10.27 0.32 -18.78
N TRP A 119 -9.04 0.30 -19.31
CA TRP A 119 -8.13 1.45 -19.30
C TRP A 119 -7.84 2.03 -20.68
N GLU A 120 -8.59 1.68 -21.72
CA GLU A 120 -8.52 2.46 -22.96
C GLU A 120 -9.04 3.89 -22.65
N PRO A 121 -8.19 4.92 -22.77
CA PRO A 121 -8.54 6.26 -22.34
C PRO A 121 -9.61 6.80 -23.29
N VAL A 122 -10.86 6.79 -22.83
CA VAL A 122 -11.85 7.73 -23.37
C VAL A 122 -11.26 9.13 -23.19
N GLN A 123 -11.18 9.90 -24.27
CA GLN A 123 -10.72 11.30 -24.25
C GLN A 123 -11.33 11.99 -23.01
N PRO A 124 -10.51 12.37 -22.01
CA PRO A 124 -11.05 12.76 -20.74
C PRO A 124 -11.81 14.07 -20.93
N GLY A 125 -13.09 14.08 -20.58
CA GLY A 125 -13.95 15.26 -20.72
C GLY A 125 -13.40 16.49 -19.99
N LYS A 126 -14.09 17.64 -20.16
CA LYS A 126 -13.72 18.91 -19.50
C LYS A 126 -13.84 18.87 -17.97
N LEU A 127 -14.50 17.86 -17.40
CA LEU A 127 -14.61 17.69 -15.97
C LEU A 127 -13.41 16.89 -15.44
N LYS A 128 -12.60 17.55 -14.60
CA LYS A 128 -11.38 17.00 -14.01
C LYS A 128 -11.50 16.96 -12.49
N ALA A 129 -11.05 15.88 -11.88
CA ALA A 129 -11.03 15.70 -10.44
C ALA A 129 -9.62 15.33 -9.96
N LEU A 130 -9.14 16.01 -8.93
CA LEU A 130 -7.92 15.65 -8.21
C LEU A 130 -8.31 15.16 -6.81
N VAL A 131 -8.07 13.89 -6.52
CA VAL A 131 -8.16 13.35 -5.16
C VAL A 131 -6.81 13.59 -4.47
N PHE A 132 -6.73 14.63 -3.64
CA PHE A 132 -5.49 15.04 -2.98
C PHE A 132 -5.62 14.92 -1.47
N GLN A 133 -4.94 13.93 -0.91
CA GLN A 133 -5.22 13.44 0.44
C GLN A 133 -3.94 13.02 1.15
N TYR A 134 -3.92 13.20 2.47
CA TYR A 134 -2.97 12.49 3.30
C TYR A 134 -3.40 11.02 3.46
N GLY A 135 -2.44 10.11 3.65
CA GLY A 135 -2.68 8.67 3.61
C GLY A 135 -3.78 8.18 4.57
N LYS A 136 -4.42 7.06 4.21
CA LYS A 136 -5.41 6.31 5.03
C LYS A 136 -6.76 6.99 5.24
N VAL A 137 -7.18 7.80 4.29
CA VAL A 137 -8.51 8.44 4.30
C VAL A 137 -9.41 7.92 3.17
N ALA A 138 -9.23 6.66 2.76
CA ALA A 138 -9.97 6.00 1.67
C ALA A 138 -9.87 6.65 0.28
N SER A 139 -8.72 7.26 0.00
CA SER A 139 -8.41 7.83 -1.31
C SER A 139 -8.61 6.85 -2.47
N SER A 140 -8.16 5.60 -2.31
CA SER A 140 -8.29 4.56 -3.33
C SER A 140 -9.74 4.27 -3.73
N ALA A 141 -10.68 4.29 -2.78
CA ALA A 141 -12.10 4.04 -3.07
C ALA A 141 -12.71 5.21 -3.85
N LEU A 142 -12.38 6.45 -3.47
CA LEU A 142 -12.83 7.65 -4.20
C LEU A 142 -12.33 7.64 -5.64
N VAL A 143 -11.03 7.43 -5.82
CA VAL A 143 -10.40 7.37 -7.15
C VAL A 143 -11.03 6.26 -8.00
N THR A 144 -11.24 5.08 -7.42
CA THR A 144 -11.87 3.95 -8.12
C THR A 144 -13.30 4.30 -8.53
N GLY A 145 -14.10 4.92 -7.66
CA GLY A 145 -15.46 5.35 -7.99
C GLY A 145 -15.50 6.36 -9.13
N PHE A 146 -14.64 7.38 -9.11
CA PHE A 146 -14.57 8.36 -10.20
C PHE A 146 -14.20 7.72 -11.55
N LYS A 147 -13.31 6.73 -11.54
CA LYS A 147 -12.84 6.09 -12.78
C LYS A 147 -13.85 5.10 -13.33
N LEU A 148 -14.31 4.15 -12.52
CA LEU A 148 -15.18 3.07 -12.97
C LEU A 148 -16.58 3.57 -13.32
N GLU A 149 -17.13 4.48 -12.51
CA GLU A 149 -18.55 4.85 -12.61
C GLU A 149 -18.77 6.06 -13.51
N LEU A 150 -17.88 7.05 -13.43
CA LEU A 150 -18.06 8.32 -14.14
C LEU A 150 -17.16 8.48 -15.37
N ARG A 151 -16.14 7.63 -15.51
CA ARG A 151 -15.13 7.73 -16.60
C ARG A 151 -14.54 9.13 -16.73
N ILE A 152 -14.42 9.86 -15.61
CA ILE A 152 -13.80 11.19 -15.59
C ILE A 152 -12.30 11.09 -15.36
N ALA A 153 -11.59 12.16 -15.72
CA ALA A 153 -10.18 12.27 -15.36
C ALA A 153 -10.01 12.51 -13.86
N ALA A 154 -9.70 11.42 -13.15
CA ALA A 154 -9.40 11.41 -11.73
C ALA A 154 -7.92 11.11 -11.48
N ALA A 155 -7.21 12.11 -10.97
CA ALA A 155 -5.86 11.98 -10.48
C ALA A 155 -5.84 11.69 -8.98
N HIS A 156 -4.78 11.06 -8.51
CA HIS A 156 -4.54 10.78 -7.09
C HIS A 156 -3.16 11.30 -6.71
N ALA A 157 -3.09 12.14 -5.68
CA ALA A 157 -1.84 12.69 -5.18
C ALA A 157 -1.76 12.55 -3.66
N HIS A 158 -0.54 12.31 -3.18
CA HIS A 158 -0.21 12.35 -1.75
C HIS A 158 0.81 13.44 -1.43
N GLN A 159 1.57 13.89 -2.44
CA GLN A 159 2.58 14.93 -2.29
C GLN A 159 2.11 16.26 -2.89
N GLY A 160 2.51 17.36 -2.25
CA GLY A 160 2.16 18.69 -2.73
C GLY A 160 2.70 19.01 -4.13
N GLU A 161 3.86 18.46 -4.50
CA GLU A 161 4.44 18.70 -5.83
C GLU A 161 3.66 17.99 -6.94
N GLU A 162 3.21 16.75 -6.71
CA GLU A 162 2.35 16.02 -7.65
C GLU A 162 1.05 16.79 -7.92
N ALA A 163 0.41 17.29 -6.86
CA ALA A 163 -0.80 18.08 -6.95
C ALA A 163 -0.56 19.39 -7.74
N ARG A 164 0.57 20.07 -7.51
CA ARG A 164 0.94 21.28 -8.26
C ARG A 164 1.18 21.00 -9.73
N GLN A 165 1.90 19.92 -10.05
CA GLN A 165 2.15 19.52 -11.44
C GLN A 165 0.83 19.29 -12.18
N TRP A 166 -0.08 18.52 -11.57
CA TRP A 166 -1.41 18.28 -12.13
C TRP A 166 -2.22 19.58 -12.35
N LEU A 167 -2.25 20.47 -11.37
CA LEU A 167 -2.96 21.77 -11.44
C LEU A 167 -2.36 22.73 -12.48
N ARG A 168 -1.08 22.54 -12.83
CA ARG A 168 -0.36 23.32 -13.85
C ARG A 168 -0.45 22.70 -15.25
N GLY A 169 -1.11 21.56 -15.43
CA GLY A 169 -1.13 20.88 -16.72
C GLY A 169 0.20 20.19 -17.06
N GLN A 170 1.06 19.95 -16.07
CA GLN A 170 2.39 19.38 -16.26
C GLN A 170 2.34 17.85 -16.08
N PRO A 171 3.06 17.08 -16.91
CA PRO A 171 3.22 15.66 -16.68
C PRO A 171 3.92 15.44 -15.34
N THR A 172 3.47 14.46 -14.58
CA THR A 172 4.09 14.19 -13.29
C THR A 172 5.34 13.34 -13.47
N ALA A 173 6.31 13.55 -12.59
CA ALA A 173 7.59 12.85 -12.66
C ALA A 173 7.53 11.38 -12.20
N ILE A 174 6.40 10.90 -11.69
CA ILE A 174 6.30 9.55 -11.12
C ILE A 174 5.96 8.55 -12.24
N PRO A 175 6.59 7.37 -12.31
CA PRO A 175 6.21 6.35 -13.28
C PRO A 175 4.74 5.92 -13.10
N VAL A 176 3.98 5.78 -14.19
CA VAL A 176 2.55 5.38 -14.19
C VAL A 176 2.30 4.11 -13.37
N GLU A 177 3.27 3.19 -13.38
CA GLU A 177 3.27 1.91 -12.64
C GLU A 177 3.29 2.09 -11.12
N GLN A 178 3.98 3.12 -10.62
CA GLN A 178 4.07 3.43 -9.18
C GLN A 178 2.92 4.34 -8.73
N GLN A 179 2.33 5.08 -9.66
CA GLN A 179 1.24 6.00 -9.36
C GLN A 179 -0.08 5.28 -9.08
N GLY A 180 -0.26 4.04 -9.54
CA GLY A 180 -1.54 3.34 -9.58
C GLY A 180 -2.64 4.06 -10.37
N PHE A 181 -2.48 5.35 -10.69
CA PHE A 181 -3.58 6.24 -11.06
C PHE A 181 -3.09 7.44 -11.91
N ALA A 182 -3.04 7.22 -13.22
CA ALA A 182 -3.11 8.18 -14.34
C ALA A 182 -2.77 9.66 -14.07
N LEU A 183 -1.50 10.02 -14.30
CA LEU A 183 -1.04 11.40 -14.43
C LEU A 183 -0.33 11.63 -15.77
N SER A 184 -0.88 11.09 -16.87
CA SER A 184 -0.43 11.52 -18.20
C SER A 184 -0.91 12.94 -18.49
N LYS A 185 -0.24 13.65 -19.39
CA LYS A 185 -0.51 15.07 -19.70
C LYS A 185 -1.97 15.32 -20.07
N GLU A 186 -2.61 14.36 -20.73
CA GLU A 186 -4.01 14.39 -21.18
C GLU A 186 -5.01 14.42 -19.99
N TRP A 187 -4.57 13.99 -18.81
CA TRP A 187 -5.38 13.92 -17.59
C TRP A 187 -5.11 15.08 -16.63
N SER A 188 -4.15 15.94 -16.97
CA SER A 188 -3.83 17.15 -16.21
C SER A 188 -4.82 18.27 -16.53
N LEU A 189 -4.86 19.29 -15.66
CA LEU A 189 -5.81 20.39 -15.80
C LEU A 189 -5.43 21.34 -16.94
N MET A 190 -6.32 21.53 -17.92
CA MET A 190 -6.14 22.43 -19.07
C MET A 190 -7.00 23.70 -18.94
N PRO A 191 -6.65 24.79 -19.65
CA PRO A 191 -7.51 25.98 -19.71
C PRO A 191 -8.91 25.65 -20.22
N GLY A 192 -9.95 26.09 -19.49
CA GLY A 192 -11.36 25.84 -19.83
C GLY A 192 -11.95 24.56 -19.23
N ASP A 193 -11.16 23.76 -18.52
CA ASP A 193 -11.67 22.61 -17.75
C ASP A 193 -12.42 23.05 -16.49
N THR A 194 -13.45 22.30 -16.14
CA THR A 194 -14.10 22.35 -14.83
C THR A 194 -13.28 21.52 -13.86
N CYS A 195 -12.67 22.17 -12.87
CA CYS A 195 -11.79 21.53 -11.90
C CYS A 195 -12.47 21.29 -10.54
N PHE A 196 -12.30 20.08 -10.02
CA PHE A 196 -12.59 19.73 -8.65
C PHE A 196 -11.35 19.20 -7.94
N ILE A 197 -11.19 19.56 -6.66
CA ILE A 197 -10.20 18.95 -5.76
C ILE A 197 -10.98 18.30 -4.63
N ILE A 198 -10.84 17.00 -4.45
CA ILE A 198 -11.47 16.24 -3.36
C ILE A 198 -10.41 15.90 -2.33
N THR A 199 -10.62 16.32 -1.09
CA THR A 199 -9.79 15.93 0.05
C THR A 199 -10.66 15.35 1.16
N ALA A 200 -10.08 14.51 2.00
CA ALA A 200 -10.77 13.92 3.13
C ALA A 200 -9.87 13.98 4.36
N ALA A 201 -10.47 14.33 5.49
CA ALA A 201 -9.88 14.22 6.81
C ALA A 201 -10.30 12.88 7.45
N ARG A 202 -9.44 12.31 8.29
CA ARG A 202 -9.77 11.18 9.17
C ARG A 202 -9.17 11.47 10.52
N SER A 203 -9.91 11.26 11.61
CA SER A 203 -9.40 11.51 12.95
C SER A 203 -8.10 10.72 13.18
N HIS A 204 -7.10 11.35 13.79
CA HIS A 204 -5.81 10.73 14.10
C HIS A 204 -5.98 9.46 14.94
N ILE A 205 -6.97 9.47 15.84
CA ILE A 205 -7.35 8.32 16.68
C ILE A 205 -7.61 7.07 15.83
N ASN A 206 -8.27 7.23 14.68
CA ASN A 206 -8.63 6.14 13.77
C ASN A 206 -7.62 5.96 12.64
N ARG A 207 -6.96 7.04 12.21
CA ARG A 207 -6.10 7.09 11.04
C ARG A 207 -4.72 6.51 11.34
N ASP A 208 -4.12 6.89 12.46
CA ASP A 208 -2.74 6.56 12.77
C ASP A 208 -2.54 5.05 13.05
N PRO A 209 -3.45 4.34 13.74
CA PRO A 209 -3.42 2.86 13.79
C PRO A 209 -3.47 2.20 12.40
N SER A 210 -4.27 2.76 11.50
CA SER A 210 -4.38 2.25 10.12
C SER A 210 -3.13 2.52 9.30
N GLU A 211 -2.42 3.62 9.55
CA GLU A 211 -1.13 3.94 8.93
C GLU A 211 -0.03 3.01 9.45
N TYR A 212 -0.01 2.80 10.76
CA TYR A 212 0.94 1.92 11.42
C TYR A 212 0.91 0.51 10.81
N PHE A 213 -0.26 -0.12 10.71
CA PHE A 213 -0.35 -1.48 10.16
C PHE A 213 -0.04 -1.58 8.65
N GLU A 214 -0.20 -0.51 7.89
CA GLU A 214 0.23 -0.55 6.49
C GLU A 214 1.74 -0.44 6.33
N THR A 215 2.39 0.25 7.26
CA THR A 215 3.83 0.54 7.19
C THR A 215 4.65 -0.34 8.14
N VAL A 216 4.01 -1.23 8.90
CA VAL A 216 4.64 -2.04 9.94
C VAL A 216 5.73 -2.98 9.41
N LEU A 217 5.64 -3.41 8.15
CA LEU A 217 6.68 -4.22 7.50
C LEU A 217 7.79 -3.35 6.89
N SER A 218 7.55 -2.05 6.72
CA SER A 218 8.49 -1.17 6.03
C SER A 218 9.73 -0.92 6.88
N THR A 219 10.90 -1.17 6.28
CA THR A 219 12.20 -0.87 6.88
C THR A 219 12.45 0.64 6.99
N LYS A 220 11.80 1.42 6.13
CA LYS A 220 11.82 2.89 6.15
C LYS A 220 10.42 3.38 6.48
N HIS A 221 10.26 4.08 7.60
CA HIS A 221 9.02 4.82 7.78
C HIS A 221 8.96 5.91 6.68
N PRO A 222 7.83 6.10 5.99
CA PRO A 222 7.73 7.04 4.87
C PRO A 222 8.03 8.52 5.21
N TYR A 223 8.27 8.85 6.49
CA TYR A 223 8.43 10.23 6.99
C TYR A 223 9.75 10.46 7.74
N GLY A 224 10.72 9.54 7.63
CA GLY A 224 12.02 9.64 8.30
C GLY A 224 12.32 8.45 9.21
N TYR A 225 13.59 8.32 9.63
CA TYR A 225 14.10 7.14 10.33
C TYR A 225 13.22 6.71 11.51
N HIS A 226 12.96 5.41 11.55
CA HIS A 226 12.24 4.73 12.63
C HIS A 226 12.92 5.04 13.99
N PRO A 227 12.15 5.21 15.08
CA PRO A 227 12.69 5.41 16.43
C PRO A 227 13.57 4.26 16.96
N ARG A 228 13.78 3.17 16.21
CA ARG A 228 14.93 2.25 16.42
C ARG A 228 16.30 2.96 16.23
N GLY A 229 16.32 4.23 15.81
CA GLY A 229 17.46 5.14 15.88
C GLY A 229 17.66 5.86 17.23
N ARG A 230 16.76 5.71 18.21
CA ARG A 230 17.05 5.91 19.63
C ARG A 230 17.00 4.53 20.30
N ARG A 231 18.18 4.02 20.65
CA ARG A 231 18.36 2.72 21.32
C ARG A 231 17.33 2.55 22.44
N ARG A 232 16.39 1.60 22.29
CA ARG A 232 15.93 0.84 23.46
C ARG A 232 17.13 -0.02 23.87
N GLU A 233 17.37 -0.17 25.17
CA GLU A 233 18.56 -0.82 25.74
C GLU A 233 18.79 -2.27 25.26
N HIS A 234 17.83 -2.85 24.52
CA HIS A 234 17.82 -4.25 24.07
C HIS A 234 17.63 -4.46 22.56
N ASP A 235 17.49 -3.42 21.73
CA ASP A 235 17.26 -3.59 20.28
C ASP A 235 18.51 -3.19 19.46
N THR A 236 19.17 -4.17 18.85
CA THR A 236 20.10 -3.94 17.73
C THR A 236 19.27 -3.42 16.54
N PRO A 237 19.65 -2.31 15.88
CA PRO A 237 18.98 -1.90 14.64
C PRO A 237 19.01 -3.04 13.63
N PRO A 238 17.93 -3.28 12.86
CA PRO A 238 17.98 -4.26 11.78
C PRO A 238 19.13 -3.91 10.83
N ALA A 239 19.91 -4.91 10.44
CA ALA A 239 20.97 -4.74 9.47
C ALA A 239 20.39 -4.24 8.13
N ALA A 240 21.23 -3.66 7.27
CA ALA A 240 20.79 -3.26 5.94
C ALA A 240 20.20 -4.46 5.18
N GLY A 241 18.88 -4.41 4.90
CA GLY A 241 18.15 -5.50 4.24
C GLY A 241 17.29 -6.36 5.17
N GLU A 242 17.37 -6.18 6.49
CA GLU A 242 16.49 -6.87 7.44
C GLU A 242 15.13 -6.17 7.54
N GLU A 243 14.05 -6.93 7.36
CA GLU A 243 12.69 -6.45 7.58
C GLU A 243 12.49 -6.06 9.04
N ARG A 244 11.75 -4.97 9.29
CA ARG A 244 11.45 -4.52 10.65
C ARG A 244 10.75 -5.62 11.44
N TRP A 245 9.70 -6.17 10.83
CA TRP A 245 8.92 -7.34 11.18
C TRP A 245 8.48 -8.02 9.89
N THR A 246 8.34 -9.34 9.93
CA THR A 246 7.72 -10.11 8.84
C THR A 246 6.19 -10.15 9.03
N ARG A 247 5.45 -10.61 8.00
CA ARG A 247 3.99 -10.82 8.11
C ARG A 247 3.65 -11.83 9.21
N GLU A 248 4.41 -12.91 9.28
CA GLU A 248 4.25 -13.99 10.25
C GLU A 248 4.51 -13.46 11.67
N THR A 249 5.52 -12.61 11.84
CA THR A 249 5.83 -11.98 13.12
C THR A 249 4.67 -11.11 13.59
N VAL A 250 4.12 -10.24 12.73
CA VAL A 250 2.97 -9.38 13.06
C VAL A 250 1.73 -10.22 13.40
N GLN A 251 1.49 -11.31 12.65
CA GLN A 251 0.38 -12.22 12.92
C GLN A 251 0.52 -12.88 14.29
N GLN A 252 1.68 -13.48 14.57
CA GLN A 252 1.96 -14.11 15.85
C GLN A 252 1.84 -13.12 17.02
N LEU A 253 2.39 -11.90 16.89
CA LEU A 253 2.27 -10.86 17.91
C LEU A 253 0.83 -10.42 18.11
N GLY A 254 0.06 -10.25 17.03
CA GLY A 254 -1.35 -9.89 17.09
C GLY A 254 -2.22 -10.90 17.84
N GLU A 255 -1.84 -12.18 17.82
CA GLU A 255 -2.56 -13.26 18.49
C GLU A 255 -2.08 -13.50 19.93
N SER A 256 -0.76 -13.52 20.14
CA SER A 256 -0.15 -13.98 21.40
C SER A 256 0.43 -12.87 22.27
N ASN A 257 0.84 -11.73 21.69
CA ASN A 257 1.52 -10.65 22.40
C ASN A 257 1.31 -9.28 21.74
N VAL A 258 0.05 -8.82 21.75
CA VAL A 258 -0.32 -7.53 21.17
C VAL A 258 0.34 -6.32 21.86
N SER A 259 0.84 -6.50 23.09
CA SER A 259 1.55 -5.44 23.82
C SER A 259 2.81 -4.97 23.09
N ALA A 260 3.54 -5.89 22.44
CA ALA A 260 4.69 -5.52 21.60
C ALA A 260 4.27 -4.62 20.41
N LEU A 261 3.09 -4.88 19.82
CA LEU A 261 2.53 -4.04 18.76
C LEU A 261 2.17 -2.65 19.27
N LEU A 262 1.62 -2.56 20.49
CA LEU A 262 1.23 -1.31 21.14
C LEU A 262 2.44 -0.45 21.53
N GLU A 263 3.45 -1.04 22.17
CA GLU A 263 4.68 -0.33 22.54
C GLU A 263 5.37 0.28 21.30
N ASP A 264 5.43 -0.50 20.22
CA ASP A 264 6.03 -0.08 18.97
C ASP A 264 5.20 1.00 18.25
N PHE A 265 3.87 0.95 18.34
CA PHE A 265 2.98 2.02 17.89
C PHE A 265 3.24 3.31 18.66
N HIS A 266 3.20 3.29 20.00
CA HIS A 266 3.40 4.48 20.83
C HIS A 266 4.78 5.11 20.63
N ALA A 267 5.81 4.31 20.38
CA ALA A 267 7.15 4.82 20.07
C ALA A 267 7.18 5.63 18.76
N GLN A 268 6.36 5.28 17.78
CA GLN A 268 6.32 5.94 16.46
C GLN A 268 5.28 7.04 16.37
N HIS A 269 4.21 6.94 17.14
CA HIS A 269 3.04 7.79 17.03
C HIS A 269 3.39 9.29 17.06
N PRO A 270 4.32 9.79 17.92
CA PRO A 270 4.74 11.20 17.88
C PRO A 270 5.28 11.67 16.51
N ILE A 271 6.04 10.84 15.80
CA ILE A 271 6.64 11.18 14.50
C ILE A 271 5.56 11.24 13.43
N VAL A 272 4.65 10.26 13.43
CA VAL A 272 3.50 10.23 12.52
C VAL A 272 2.62 11.45 12.76
N LEU A 273 2.28 11.70 14.03
CA LEU A 273 1.42 12.80 14.43
C LEU A 273 2.02 14.14 14.02
N GLU A 274 3.31 14.38 14.30
CA GLU A 274 4.01 15.62 13.92
C GLU A 274 3.93 15.89 12.41
N TYR A 275 4.19 14.86 11.59
CA TYR A 275 4.16 14.99 10.14
C TYR A 275 2.79 15.41 9.61
N TYR A 276 1.71 14.89 10.19
CA TYR A 276 0.35 15.12 9.69
C TYR A 276 -0.41 16.22 10.42
N ALA A 277 0.03 16.63 11.61
CA ALA A 277 -0.63 17.61 12.45
C ALA A 277 -0.95 18.93 11.71
N LYS A 278 -0.10 19.29 10.74
CA LYS A 278 -0.21 20.53 9.96
C LYS A 278 -0.31 20.30 8.46
N TRP A 279 -0.78 19.13 8.03
CA TRP A 279 -0.78 18.76 6.60
C TRP A 279 -1.61 19.74 5.76
N PHE A 280 -2.73 20.25 6.26
CA PHE A 280 -3.57 21.15 5.49
C PHE A 280 -2.92 22.51 5.28
N SER A 281 -2.33 23.12 6.31
CA SER A 281 -1.65 24.41 6.15
C SER A 281 -0.28 24.31 5.46
N LYS A 282 0.46 23.21 5.66
CA LYS A 282 1.84 23.06 5.15
C LYS A 282 1.94 22.37 3.80
N VAL A 283 0.97 21.54 3.43
CA VAL A 283 1.01 20.76 2.20
C VAL A 283 -0.17 21.10 1.29
N PHE A 284 -1.41 21.01 1.81
CA PHE A 284 -2.61 21.21 0.98
C PHE A 284 -2.75 22.63 0.44
N LYS A 285 -2.72 23.63 1.33
CA LYS A 285 -2.90 25.04 0.97
C LYS A 285 -1.82 25.53 0.00
N PRO A 286 -0.50 25.29 0.22
CA PRO A 286 0.52 25.70 -0.74
C PRO A 286 0.44 25.00 -2.10
N ALA A 287 -0.10 23.79 -2.16
CA ALA A 287 -0.23 23.05 -3.41
C ALA A 287 -1.47 23.48 -4.22
N THR A 288 -2.58 23.79 -3.56
CA THR A 288 -3.88 24.02 -4.21
C THR A 288 -4.29 25.50 -4.26
N GLY A 289 -3.69 26.33 -3.41
CA GLY A 289 -4.15 27.71 -3.18
C GLY A 289 -5.43 27.82 -2.35
N ALA A 290 -6.03 26.71 -1.94
CA ALA A 290 -7.23 26.69 -1.12
C ALA A 290 -6.88 26.54 0.37
N ASP A 291 -7.39 27.45 1.19
CA ASP A 291 -7.34 27.29 2.64
C ASP A 291 -8.63 26.68 3.14
N ILE A 292 -8.59 25.40 3.52
CA ILE A 292 -9.78 24.72 4.02
C ILE A 292 -10.08 25.03 5.48
N LEU A 293 -9.08 25.57 6.21
CA LEU A 293 -9.16 25.82 7.64
C LEU A 293 -9.81 27.17 7.99
N THR A 294 -10.08 28.04 7.01
CA THR A 294 -10.62 29.40 7.26
C THR A 294 -12.13 29.45 7.54
N GLY A 295 -12.83 28.32 7.45
CA GLY A 295 -14.29 28.23 7.66
C GLY A 295 -14.67 27.24 8.74
N HIS A 296 -15.97 27.14 9.05
CA HIS A 296 -16.47 26.07 9.92
C HIS A 296 -16.83 24.83 9.08
N PHE A 297 -16.43 23.64 9.53
CA PHE A 297 -16.89 22.40 8.94
C PHE A 297 -18.29 22.04 9.45
N ASP A 298 -19.28 22.09 8.55
CA ASP A 298 -20.68 21.81 8.88
C ASP A 298 -20.94 20.30 9.04
N LEU A 299 -21.11 19.86 10.29
CA LEU A 299 -21.36 18.45 10.63
C LEU A 299 -22.70 17.91 10.13
N GLU A 300 -23.69 18.77 9.91
CA GLU A 300 -24.98 18.35 9.36
C GLU A 300 -24.86 18.11 7.85
N LYS A 301 -24.15 19.00 7.15
CA LYS A 301 -23.86 18.84 5.71
C LYS A 301 -22.79 17.78 5.43
N ARG A 302 -21.93 17.48 6.41
CA ARG A 302 -20.84 16.47 6.34
C ARG A 302 -19.78 16.73 5.27
N HIS A 303 -19.77 17.94 4.72
CA HIS A 303 -18.75 18.38 3.78
C HIS A 303 -18.63 19.89 3.81
N GLN A 304 -17.46 20.38 3.40
CA GLN A 304 -17.19 21.79 3.19
C GLN A 304 -16.84 22.02 1.73
N ARG A 305 -17.50 22.99 1.11
CA ARG A 305 -17.23 23.42 -0.27
C ARG A 305 -16.51 24.76 -0.25
N ILE A 306 -15.39 24.84 -0.96
CA ILE A 306 -14.60 26.07 -1.08
C ILE A 306 -14.35 26.34 -2.56
N SER A 307 -14.66 27.55 -3.02
CA SER A 307 -14.36 27.98 -4.38
C SER A 307 -13.03 28.72 -4.41
N THR A 308 -12.16 28.33 -5.34
CA THR A 308 -10.96 29.10 -5.72
C THR A 308 -11.20 29.75 -7.08
N SER A 309 -10.22 30.51 -7.59
CA SER A 309 -10.29 31.07 -8.94
C SER A 309 -10.30 30.02 -10.06
N ARG A 310 -9.84 28.79 -9.79
CA ARG A 310 -9.69 27.73 -10.82
C ARG A 310 -10.45 26.44 -10.53
N CYS A 311 -10.64 26.09 -9.26
CA CYS A 311 -11.18 24.81 -8.84
C CYS A 311 -12.22 24.96 -7.72
N THR A 312 -13.15 24.01 -7.65
CA THR A 312 -13.99 23.80 -6.46
C THR A 312 -13.35 22.72 -5.59
N VAL A 313 -13.08 23.04 -4.32
CA VAL A 313 -12.59 22.08 -3.34
C VAL A 313 -13.75 21.52 -2.54
N LEU A 314 -13.79 20.20 -2.41
CA LEU A 314 -14.68 19.46 -1.54
C LEU A 314 -13.84 18.79 -0.45
N ALA A 315 -14.01 19.24 0.79
CA ALA A 315 -13.42 18.61 1.96
C ALA A 315 -14.47 17.72 2.65
N LEU A 316 -14.08 16.47 2.89
CA LEU A 316 -14.92 15.42 3.48
C LEU A 316 -14.34 14.93 4.81
N ARG A 317 -15.15 14.21 5.59
CA ARG A 317 -14.68 13.40 6.73
C ARG A 317 -14.82 11.92 6.44
N TYR A 318 -13.81 11.13 6.80
CA TYR A 318 -13.78 9.69 6.59
C TYR A 318 -14.86 8.94 7.40
N GLU A 319 -15.14 9.40 8.60
CA GLU A 319 -16.20 8.87 9.47
C GLU A 319 -17.59 9.04 8.84
N ASP A 320 -17.75 9.98 7.91
CA ASP A 320 -18.96 10.19 7.12
C ASP A 320 -18.95 9.44 5.78
N SER A 321 -18.02 8.51 5.55
CA SER A 321 -17.84 7.82 4.26
C SER A 321 -19.09 7.10 3.75
N ARG A 322 -19.95 6.61 4.65
CA ARG A 322 -21.26 6.03 4.29
C ARG A 322 -22.21 7.02 3.61
N HIS A 323 -21.93 8.32 3.69
CA HIS A 323 -22.71 9.41 3.08
C HIS A 323 -22.02 10.04 1.87
N TRP A 324 -20.76 9.69 1.59
CA TRP A 324 -20.00 10.29 0.49
C TRP A 324 -20.67 10.11 -0.87
N GLU A 325 -21.30 8.96 -1.13
CA GLU A 325 -22.00 8.75 -2.39
C GLU A 325 -23.11 9.79 -2.58
N LYS A 326 -23.94 10.03 -1.57
CA LYS A 326 -25.00 11.04 -1.62
C LYS A 326 -24.41 12.45 -1.83
N ILE A 327 -23.40 12.80 -1.04
CA ILE A 327 -22.74 14.12 -1.09
C ILE A 327 -22.13 14.35 -2.47
N LEU A 328 -21.38 13.38 -2.99
CA LEU A 328 -20.67 13.51 -4.26
C LEU A 328 -21.63 13.49 -5.45
N ASN A 329 -22.80 12.85 -5.36
CA ASN A 329 -23.81 12.90 -6.43
C ASN A 329 -24.36 14.33 -6.66
N GLU A 330 -24.27 15.23 -5.69
CA GLU A 330 -24.66 16.65 -5.87
C GLU A 330 -23.72 17.37 -6.86
N TYR A 331 -22.47 16.90 -6.98
CA TYR A 331 -21.43 17.50 -7.81
C TYR A 331 -21.09 16.64 -9.04
N PHE A 332 -21.28 15.34 -8.91
CA PHE A 332 -20.94 14.32 -9.89
C PHE A 332 -22.11 13.33 -10.03
N PRO A 333 -23.18 13.71 -10.74
CA PRO A 333 -24.35 12.84 -10.90
C PRO A 333 -23.96 11.47 -11.46
N GLY A 334 -24.39 10.40 -10.79
CA GLY A 334 -24.07 9.02 -11.15
C GLY A 334 -22.87 8.43 -10.40
N PHE A 335 -22.21 9.19 -9.53
CA PHE A 335 -21.11 8.67 -8.71
C PHE A 335 -21.59 7.50 -7.84
N ARG A 336 -20.83 6.40 -7.81
CA ARG A 336 -20.97 5.33 -6.82
C ARG A 336 -19.66 5.12 -6.10
N LEU A 337 -19.73 4.93 -4.78
CA LEU A 337 -18.54 4.60 -4.01
C LEU A 337 -18.37 3.07 -4.02
N PRO A 338 -17.32 2.53 -4.66
CA PRO A 338 -17.12 1.09 -4.68
C PRO A 338 -16.82 0.59 -3.27
N ASN A 339 -17.22 -0.65 -3.00
CA ASN A 339 -16.85 -1.38 -1.77
C ASN A 339 -15.37 -1.82 -1.82
N ALA A 340 -14.45 -0.89 -2.12
CA ALA A 340 -13.04 -1.15 -2.42
C ALA A 340 -12.12 -1.17 -1.18
N ASN A 341 -12.64 -0.91 0.02
CA ASN A 341 -11.86 -0.87 1.26
C ASN A 341 -12.38 -1.88 2.29
N ARG A 342 -12.40 -3.17 1.93
CA ARG A 342 -12.69 -4.23 2.90
C ARG A 342 -11.45 -4.45 3.76
N GLY A 343 -11.36 -3.72 4.87
CA GLY A 343 -10.30 -3.94 5.88
C GLY A 343 -10.19 -5.40 6.32
N THR A 344 -11.30 -6.14 6.23
CA THR A 344 -11.41 -7.57 6.53
C THR A 344 -10.69 -8.50 5.54
N GLN A 345 -10.18 -7.97 4.43
CA GLN A 345 -9.41 -8.76 3.46
C GLN A 345 -7.90 -8.54 3.57
N LYS A 346 -7.47 -7.68 4.51
CA LYS A 346 -6.05 -7.41 4.71
C LYS A 346 -5.40 -8.51 5.53
N TRP A 347 -4.17 -8.87 5.18
CA TRP A 347 -3.39 -9.94 5.84
C TRP A 347 -3.21 -9.73 7.36
N TYR A 348 -3.39 -8.49 7.83
CA TYR A 348 -3.29 -8.07 9.22
C TYR A 348 -4.64 -7.87 9.92
N GLU A 349 -5.76 -8.33 9.36
CA GLU A 349 -7.09 -8.13 9.97
C GLU A 349 -7.13 -8.56 11.44
N ILE A 350 -6.78 -9.81 11.75
CA ILE A 350 -6.84 -10.35 13.12
C ILE A 350 -5.91 -9.57 14.07
N PRO A 351 -4.62 -9.37 13.77
CA PRO A 351 -3.74 -8.51 14.56
C PRO A 351 -4.27 -7.11 14.79
N TYR A 352 -4.81 -6.48 13.75
CA TYR A 352 -5.34 -5.12 13.83
C TYR A 352 -6.56 -5.04 14.76
N GLN A 353 -7.48 -5.99 14.67
CA GLN A 353 -8.64 -6.04 15.57
C GLN A 353 -8.22 -6.26 17.02
N ASN A 354 -7.27 -7.16 17.28
CA ASN A 354 -6.76 -7.39 18.63
C ASN A 354 -6.01 -6.18 19.18
N PHE A 355 -5.26 -5.49 18.33
CA PHE A 355 -4.60 -4.23 18.64
C PHE A 355 -5.60 -3.14 19.02
N LEU A 356 -6.60 -2.88 18.19
CA LEU A 356 -7.61 -1.84 18.45
C LEU A 356 -8.37 -2.07 19.75
N LYS A 357 -8.66 -3.33 20.10
CA LYS A 357 -9.35 -3.67 21.37
C LYS A 357 -8.54 -3.28 22.62
N LYS A 358 -7.21 -3.21 22.51
CA LYS A 358 -6.31 -2.91 23.64
C LYS A 358 -5.64 -1.55 23.53
N LEU A 359 -5.73 -0.89 22.37
CA LEU A 359 -5.18 0.43 22.17
C LEU A 359 -5.84 1.43 23.13
N SER A 360 -5.01 2.12 23.88
CA SER A 360 -5.41 3.28 24.68
C SER A 360 -4.35 4.35 24.49
N TYR A 361 -4.77 5.59 24.35
CA TYR A 361 -3.85 6.71 24.26
C TYR A 361 -3.60 7.28 25.65
N THR A 362 -2.37 7.68 25.92
CA THR A 362 -2.07 8.47 27.11
C THR A 362 -2.75 9.84 27.02
N GLN A 363 -2.93 10.49 28.17
CA GLN A 363 -3.51 11.83 28.24
C GLN A 363 -2.72 12.83 27.37
N ASP A 364 -1.40 12.81 27.45
CA ASP A 364 -0.50 13.67 26.67
C ASP A 364 -0.60 13.42 25.16
N GLU A 365 -0.77 12.16 24.73
CA GLU A 365 -0.99 11.83 23.32
C GLU A 365 -2.32 12.36 22.83
N LEU A 366 -3.40 12.18 23.60
CA LEU A 366 -4.72 12.71 23.26
C LEU A 366 -4.68 14.24 23.15
N ASP A 367 -4.02 14.93 24.08
CA ASP A 367 -3.92 16.39 24.05
C ASP A 367 -3.18 16.86 22.78
N LYS A 368 -2.11 16.17 22.37
CA LYS A 368 -1.41 16.46 21.11
C LYS A 368 -2.27 16.17 19.88
N ILE A 369 -2.99 15.04 19.87
CA ILE A 369 -3.93 14.70 18.80
C ILE A 369 -4.98 15.81 18.65
N CYS A 370 -5.61 16.21 19.75
CA CYS A 370 -6.69 17.21 19.75
C CYS A 370 -6.23 18.63 19.37
N GLN A 371 -4.92 18.89 19.37
CA GLN A 371 -4.33 20.15 18.92
C GLN A 371 -3.98 20.16 17.41
N THR A 372 -4.13 19.04 16.70
CA THR A 372 -3.87 18.99 15.25
C THR A 372 -4.89 19.79 14.45
N GLU A 373 -4.52 20.23 13.25
CA GLU A 373 -5.44 20.92 12.32
C GLU A 373 -6.64 20.04 11.96
N THR A 374 -6.41 18.73 11.82
CA THR A 374 -7.47 17.75 11.56
C THR A 374 -8.51 17.77 12.67
N GLU A 375 -8.09 17.55 13.92
CA GLU A 375 -9.03 17.46 15.04
C GLU A 375 -9.71 18.80 15.32
N THR A 376 -8.94 19.88 15.36
CA THR A 376 -9.46 21.22 15.69
C THR A 376 -10.47 21.75 14.67
N HIS A 377 -10.31 21.39 13.38
CA HIS A 377 -11.20 21.86 12.32
C HIS A 377 -12.39 20.94 12.04
N PHE A 378 -12.15 19.63 11.94
CA PHE A 378 -13.16 18.67 11.47
C PHE A 378 -13.91 17.95 12.60
N TYR A 379 -13.32 17.85 13.79
CA TYR A 379 -13.82 16.98 14.87
C TYR A 379 -14.07 17.70 16.19
N LYS A 380 -13.64 18.95 16.35
CA LYS A 380 -13.79 19.72 17.60
C LYS A 380 -15.24 19.84 18.07
N SER A 381 -16.19 19.98 17.15
CA SER A 381 -17.62 20.07 17.44
C SER A 381 -18.35 18.72 17.38
N ASP A 382 -17.64 17.63 17.10
CA ASP A 382 -18.27 16.31 16.97
C ASP A 382 -18.40 15.63 18.34
N PRO A 383 -19.62 15.41 18.85
CA PRO A 383 -19.82 14.81 20.17
C PRO A 383 -19.28 13.37 20.29
N SER A 384 -19.04 12.68 19.17
CA SER A 384 -18.42 11.36 19.14
C SER A 384 -16.90 11.40 19.21
N SER A 385 -16.28 12.56 18.96
CA SER A 385 -14.82 12.72 19.07
C SER A 385 -14.39 12.86 20.53
N PRO A 386 -13.39 12.09 20.99
CA PRO A 386 -12.76 12.30 22.29
C PRO A 386 -12.18 13.71 22.49
N CYS A 387 -11.91 14.44 21.40
CA CYS A 387 -11.41 15.81 21.45
C CYS A 387 -12.50 16.85 21.73
N ALA A 388 -13.76 16.59 21.40
CA ALA A 388 -14.85 17.52 21.65
C ALA A 388 -15.16 17.66 23.15
N GLN A 389 -14.91 16.62 23.94
CA GLN A 389 -15.11 16.63 25.39
C GLN A 389 -14.03 17.42 26.15
N ARG A 390 -13.00 17.87 25.45
CA ARG A 390 -11.82 18.56 25.99
C ARG A 390 -11.72 20.02 25.57
N ALA A 391 -12.56 20.43 24.63
CA ALA A 391 -12.67 21.80 24.13
C ALA A 391 -13.57 22.64 25.04
#